data_AF-A0A7C6TJW0-F1
#
_entry.id   AF-A0A7C6TJW0-F1
#
_cell.length_a   1.000
_cell.length_b   1.000
_cell.length_c   1.000
_cell.angle_alpha   90.00
_cell.angle_beta   90.00
_cell.angle_gamma   90.00
#
_symmetry.space_group_name_H-M   'P 1'
#
loop_
_entity.id
_entity.type
_entity.pdbx_description
1 polymer ?
#
loop_
_entity_poly.entity_id
_entity_poly.type
_entity_poly.pdbx_seq_one_letter_code
_entity_poly.pdbx_strand_id
1 'polypeptide(L)' 'MSTAAAALPTLPPLVEPVEALSRAELERYSRHLSLPGFGLEGQRRLRAASALVIGAGGLGAPIL' A
#
# COMPACT_ATOMS: atom_id res chain seq x y z
N MET A 1 0.26 36.10 -15.76
CA MET A 1 1.27 35.03 -15.86
C MET A 1 0.69 33.81 -15.17
N SER A 2 0.26 32.81 -15.95
CA SER A 2 -0.39 31.58 -15.46
C SER A 2 0.69 30.59 -15.02
N THR A 3 0.78 30.30 -13.72
CA THR A 3 1.67 29.24 -13.21
C THR A 3 0.97 27.90 -13.41
N ALA A 4 1.41 27.14 -14.40
CA ALA A 4 0.98 25.75 -14.58
C ALA A 4 1.43 24.94 -13.34
N ALA A 5 0.48 24.36 -12.61
CA ALA A 5 0.77 23.39 -11.57
C ALA A 5 1.49 22.20 -12.22
N ALA A 6 2.72 21.93 -11.82
CA ALA A 6 3.48 20.78 -12.30
C ALA A 6 2.69 19.50 -11.95
N ALA A 7 2.23 18.78 -12.97
CA ALA A 7 1.58 17.49 -12.78
C ALA A 7 2.59 16.55 -12.11
N LEU A 8 2.25 16.05 -10.92
CA LEU A 8 3.07 15.03 -10.26
C LEU A 8 3.12 13.80 -11.16
N PRO A 9 4.31 13.22 -11.39
CA PRO A 9 4.41 12.02 -12.21
C PRO A 9 3.62 10.87 -11.56
N THR A 10 2.77 10.21 -12.33
CA THR A 10 2.14 8.96 -11.92
C THR A 10 3.23 7.90 -11.80
N LEU A 11 3.49 7.45 -10.57
CA LEU A 11 4.49 6.42 -10.32
C LEU A 11 3.97 5.04 -10.76
N PRO A 12 4.79 4.25 -11.45
CA PRO A 12 4.48 2.84 -11.67
C PRO A 12 4.50 2.08 -10.32
N PRO A 13 3.95 0.86 -10.28
CA PRO A 13 4.07 0.00 -9.10
C PRO A 13 5.53 -0.19 -8.68
N LEU A 14 5.80 -0.06 -7.38
CA LEU A 14 7.17 -0.13 -6.83
C LEU A 14 7.66 -1.57 -6.61
N VAL A 15 6.72 -2.52 -6.49
CA VAL A 15 6.99 -3.94 -6.24
C VAL A 15 6.03 -4.80 -7.05
N GLU A 16 6.53 -5.96 -7.47
CA GLU A 16 5.68 -7.02 -8.02
C GLU A 16 4.83 -7.67 -6.92
N PRO A 17 3.60 -8.08 -7.23
CA PRO A 17 2.75 -8.79 -6.28
C PRO A 17 3.33 -10.16 -5.92
N VAL A 18 3.15 -10.60 -4.68
CA VAL A 18 3.36 -12.02 -4.32
C VAL A 18 2.41 -12.91 -5.11
N GLU A 19 2.74 -14.18 -5.36
CA GLU A 19 1.88 -15.09 -6.16
C GLU A 19 0.50 -15.33 -5.55
N ALA A 20 0.44 -15.54 -4.23
CA ALA A 20 -0.82 -15.79 -3.53
C ALA A 20 -0.75 -15.32 -2.09
N LEU A 21 -1.93 -15.03 -1.53
CA LEU A 21 -2.12 -14.84 -0.10
C LEU A 21 -2.49 -16.18 0.54
N SER A 22 -1.99 -16.44 1.73
CA SER A 22 -2.44 -17.58 2.52
C SER A 22 -3.91 -17.44 2.91
N ARG A 23 -4.55 -18.56 3.28
CA ARG A 23 -5.93 -18.55 3.76
C ARG A 23 -6.14 -17.61 4.95
N ALA A 24 -5.21 -17.62 5.91
CA ALA A 24 -5.28 -16.75 7.08
C ALA A 24 -5.18 -15.26 6.71
N GLU A 25 -4.38 -14.91 5.70
CA GLU A 25 -4.30 -13.54 5.18
C GLU A 25 -5.59 -13.15 4.45
N LEU A 26 -6.18 -14.05 3.65
CA LEU A 26 -7.46 -13.79 2.98
C LEU A 26 -8.59 -13.53 3.99
N GLU A 27 -8.67 -14.34 5.05
CA GLU A 27 -9.66 -14.16 6.12
C GLU A 27 -9.43 -12.83 6.86
N ARG A 28 -8.17 -12.54 7.24
CA ARG A 28 -7.78 -11.30 7.93
C ARG A 28 -8.07 -10.04 7.11
N TYR A 29 -7.79 -10.05 5.81
CA TYR A 29 -7.89 -8.87 4.94
C TYR A 29 -9.18 -8.80 4.13
N SER A 30 -10.12 -9.73 4.34
CA SER A 30 -11.40 -9.83 3.62
C SER A 30 -12.12 -8.49 3.38
N ARG A 31 -12.22 -7.65 4.41
CA ARG A 31 -12.85 -6.32 4.31
C ARG A 31 -12.10 -5.34 3.41
N HIS A 32 -10.76 -5.39 3.38
CA HIS A 32 -9.96 -4.52 2.51
C HIS A 32 -9.98 -4.99 1.06
N LEU A 33 -10.09 -6.30 0.81
CA LEU A 33 -10.18 -6.85 -0.54
C LEU A 33 -11.41 -6.34 -1.30
N SER A 34 -12.48 -5.97 -0.58
CA SER A 34 -13.70 -5.41 -1.18
C SER A 34 -13.62 -3.90 -1.46
N LEU A 35 -12.55 -3.22 -1.06
CA LEU A 35 -12.43 -1.77 -1.26
C LEU A 35 -12.18 -1.43 -2.74
N PRO A 36 -13.00 -0.53 -3.33
CA PRO A 36 -12.77 -0.06 -4.70
C PRO A 36 -11.37 0.56 -4.85
N GLY A 37 -10.63 0.13 -5.88
CA GLY A 37 -9.29 0.64 -6.16
C GLY A 37 -8.13 0.00 -5.39
N PHE A 38 -8.39 -0.89 -4.42
CA PHE A 38 -7.34 -1.65 -3.71
C PHE A 38 -7.33 -3.12 -4.15
N GLY A 39 -8.39 -3.87 -3.81
CA GLY A 39 -8.59 -5.24 -4.26
C GLY A 39 -7.49 -6.24 -3.88
N LEU A 40 -7.53 -7.40 -4.54
CA LEU A 40 -6.57 -8.49 -4.31
C LEU A 40 -5.14 -8.12 -4.75
N GLU A 41 -5.00 -7.43 -5.89
CA GLU A 41 -3.71 -7.02 -6.41
C GLU A 41 -3.01 -6.02 -5.48
N GLY A 42 -3.75 -5.04 -4.95
CA GLY A 42 -3.21 -4.08 -3.98
C GLY A 42 -2.72 -4.77 -2.70
N GLN A 43 -3.48 -5.74 -2.18
CA GLN A 43 -3.07 -6.50 -1.00
C GLN A 43 -1.85 -7.39 -1.27
N ARG A 44 -1.75 -8.03 -2.45
CA ARG A 44 -0.59 -8.85 -2.84
C ARG A 44 0.69 -8.00 -2.97
N ARG A 45 0.58 -6.78 -3.50
CA ARG A 45 1.71 -5.82 -3.55
C ARG A 45 2.07 -5.30 -2.17
N LEU A 46 1.09 -4.95 -1.34
CA LEU A 46 1.35 -4.53 0.04
C LEU A 46 2.08 -5.63 0.83
N ARG A 47 1.73 -6.90 0.59
CA ARG A 47 2.42 -8.04 1.22
C ARG A 47 3.87 -8.20 0.76
N ALA A 48 4.18 -7.87 -0.49
CA ALA A 48 5.53 -7.88 -1.06
C ALA A 48 6.36 -6.66 -0.65
N ALA A 49 5.71 -5.58 -0.20
CA ALA A 49 6.36 -4.32 0.11
C ALA A 49 7.11 -4.35 1.45
N SER A 50 8.06 -3.42 1.57
CA SER A 50 8.73 -3.09 2.83
C SER A 50 8.71 -1.57 3.01
N ALA A 51 8.57 -1.11 4.25
CA ALA A 51 8.58 0.30 4.59
C ALA A 51 9.53 0.56 5.76
N LEU A 52 10.32 1.63 5.67
CA LEU A 52 11.17 2.11 6.74
C LEU A 52 10.46 3.24 7.49
N VAL A 53 10.31 3.09 8.80
CA VAL A 53 9.80 4.15 9.69
C VAL A 53 10.96 4.66 10.55
N ILE A 54 11.26 5.96 10.46
CA ILE A 54 12.32 6.59 11.25
C ILE A 54 11.69 7.22 12.50
N GLY A 55 11.96 6.60 13.65
CA GLY A 55 11.48 7.04 14.97
C GLY A 55 10.21 6.33 15.43
N ALA A 56 10.21 5.87 16.69
CA ALA A 56 9.12 5.13 17.33
C ALA A 56 8.52 5.90 18.54
N GLY A 57 8.50 7.23 18.44
CA GLY A 57 7.84 8.11 19.42
C GLY A 57 6.35 8.30 19.13
N GLY A 58 5.76 9.42 19.58
CA GLY A 58 4.32 9.67 19.44
C GLY A 58 3.77 9.67 18.01
N LEU A 59 4.61 9.95 17.01
CA LEU A 59 4.22 9.89 15.59
C LEU A 59 4.39 8.48 14.98
N GLY A 60 5.37 7.71 15.44
CA GLY A 60 5.63 6.36 14.94
C GLY A 60 4.66 5.32 15.51
N ALA A 61 4.24 5.49 16.76
CA ALA A 61 3.34 4.57 17.46
C ALA A 61 2.02 4.26 16.73
N PRO A 62 1.29 5.21 16.11
CA PRO A 62 0.08 4.89 15.35
C PRO A 62 0.35 4.31 13.94
N ILE A 63 1.59 4.34 13.47
CA ILE A 63 1.99 3.85 12.15
C ILE A 63 2.42 2.37 12.21
N LEU A 64 3.00 1.95 13.34
CA LEU A 64 3.48 0.58 13.60
C LEU A 64 2.39 -0.31 14.22
#